data_AF-A0A101PP64-F1
#
_entry.id   AF-A0A101PP64-F1
#
_cell.length_a   1.000
_cell.length_b   1.000
_cell.length_c   1.000
_cell.angle_alpha   90.00
_cell.angle_beta   90.00
_cell.angle_gamma   90.00
#
_symmetry.space_group_name_H-M   'P 1'
#
loop_
_entity.id
_entity.type
_entity.pdbx_description
1 polymer ?
#
loop_
_entity_poly.entity_id
_entity_poly.type
_entity_poly.pdbx_seq_one_letter_code
_entity_poly.pdbx_strand_id
1 'polypeptide(L)'
;MHCAGWKWAHMLGFRGHFSTKSRSYSTTLGALREARRAWRAEQVRGHSGLPESDPKTTLVVGHWNYLGSGYSPGAALLAADVWHRKELERQFIAEGGC
;
A
#
# COMPACT_ATOMS: atom_id res chain seq x y z
N MET A 1 2.71 16.60 34.12
CA MET A 1 4.01 16.36 33.43
C MET A 1 3.73 15.56 32.17
N HIS A 2 3.78 16.21 31.00
CA HIS A 2 3.40 15.61 29.71
C HIS A 2 4.65 15.07 29.00
N CYS A 3 4.78 13.75 28.86
CA CYS A 3 5.80 13.16 27.99
C CYS A 3 5.25 13.05 26.57
N ALA A 4 5.22 14.17 25.83
CA ALA A 4 4.88 14.22 24.41
C ALA A 4 6.10 14.03 23.48
N GLY A 5 7.08 13.21 23.88
CA GLY A 5 8.37 13.12 23.17
C GLY A 5 8.48 11.97 22.15
N TRP A 6 7.69 10.91 22.26
CA TRP A 6 8.01 9.65 21.56
C TRP A 6 7.45 9.54 20.15
N LYS A 7 6.43 10.32 19.78
CA LYS A 7 5.82 10.26 18.43
C LYS A 7 6.78 10.68 17.30
N TRP A 8 7.86 11.39 17.62
CA TRP A 8 8.78 11.97 16.63
C TRP A 8 10.24 11.57 16.80
N ALA A 9 10.56 10.74 17.80
CA ALA A 9 11.93 10.28 18.05
C ALA A 9 12.53 9.57 16.82
N HIS A 10 11.71 8.85 16.05
CA HIS A 10 12.12 8.15 14.84
C HIS A 10 12.33 9.05 13.61
N MET A 11 12.06 10.35 13.70
CA MET A 11 12.22 11.28 12.58
C MET A 11 13.55 12.06 12.61
N LEU A 12 14.51 11.72 13.49
CA LEU A 12 15.85 12.34 13.56
C LEU A 12 15.83 13.88 13.42
N GLY A 13 14.81 14.56 13.96
CA GLY A 13 14.66 16.02 13.88
C GLY A 13 13.99 16.59 12.61
N PHE A 14 13.63 15.76 11.62
CA PHE A 14 13.06 16.21 10.34
C PHE A 14 11.56 16.55 10.36
N ARG A 15 10.86 16.39 11.50
CA ARG A 15 9.50 16.89 11.78
C ARG A 15 8.44 16.62 10.69
N GLY A 16 8.60 15.53 9.92
CA GLY A 16 7.70 15.13 8.82
C GLY A 16 8.25 15.35 7.40
N HIS A 17 9.41 15.99 7.26
CA HIS A 17 10.06 16.23 5.98
C HIS A 17 11.10 15.15 5.67
N PHE A 18 10.68 14.09 4.99
CA PHE A 18 11.55 12.98 4.61
C PHE A 18 12.65 13.36 3.59
N SER A 19 12.50 14.49 2.89
CA SER A 19 13.46 14.94 1.87
C SER A 19 13.96 16.35 2.15
N THR A 20 15.27 16.53 2.15
CA THR A 20 15.90 17.85 2.02
C THR A 20 15.84 18.29 0.55
N LYS A 21 15.50 19.56 0.32
CA LYS A 21 15.40 20.12 -1.04
C LYS A 21 16.70 20.82 -1.40
N SER A 22 17.60 20.15 -2.11
CA SER A 22 18.76 20.78 -2.75
C SER A 22 18.50 20.99 -4.24
N ARG A 23 18.95 22.10 -4.82
CA ARG A 23 18.71 22.37 -6.26
C ARG A 23 19.36 21.33 -7.17
N SER A 24 20.56 20.87 -6.82
CA SER A 24 21.35 19.95 -7.63
C SER A 24 21.12 18.47 -7.32
N TYR A 25 20.48 18.13 -6.19
CA TYR A 25 20.28 16.74 -5.76
C TYR A 25 18.83 16.40 -5.37
N SER A 26 17.85 17.27 -5.65
CA SER A 26 16.43 16.92 -5.46
C SER A 26 15.81 16.40 -6.75
N THR A 27 15.21 15.21 -6.68
CA THR A 27 14.27 14.69 -7.68
C THR A 27 12.84 14.93 -7.20
N THR A 28 11.87 14.88 -8.10
CA THR A 28 10.46 15.01 -7.70
C THR A 28 9.95 13.69 -7.10
N LEU A 29 9.07 13.76 -6.11
CA LEU A 29 8.37 12.56 -5.63
C LEU A 29 7.54 11.89 -6.74
N GLY A 30 7.14 12.65 -7.77
CA GLY A 30 6.50 12.12 -8.97
C GLY A 30 7.41 11.16 -9.73
N ALA A 31 8.63 11.60 -10.04
CA ALA A 31 9.65 10.78 -10.72
C ALA A 31 9.98 9.51 -9.92
N LEU A 32 10.12 9.61 -8.60
CA LEU A 32 10.34 8.43 -7.74
C LEU A 32 9.16 7.46 -7.73
N ARG A 33 7.92 7.97 -7.69
CA ARG A 33 6.71 7.12 -7.78
C ARG A 33 6.62 6.44 -9.13
N GLU A 34 6.97 7.13 -10.20
CA GLU A 34 7.00 6.58 -11.55
C GLU A 34 8.04 5.48 -11.71
N ALA A 35 9.28 5.72 -11.29
CA ALA A 35 10.34 4.71 -11.28
C ALA A 35 9.91 3.45 -10.49
N ARG A 36 9.24 3.63 -9.34
CA ARG A 36 8.71 2.52 -8.55
C ARG A 36 7.59 1.75 -9.27
N ARG A 37 6.70 2.45 -9.98
CA ARG A 37 5.65 1.80 -10.79
C ARG A 37 6.26 0.97 -11.93
N ALA A 38 7.23 1.54 -12.63
CA ALA A 38 7.94 0.85 -13.71
C ALA A 38 8.63 -0.43 -13.20
N TRP A 39 9.40 -0.32 -12.12
CA TRP A 39 10.06 -1.48 -11.51
C TRP A 39 9.06 -2.56 -11.06
N ARG A 40 7.95 -2.18 -10.41
CA ARG A 40 6.91 -3.16 -10.01
C ARG A 40 6.26 -3.83 -11.21
N ALA A 41 6.01 -3.10 -12.31
CA ALA A 41 5.46 -3.68 -13.52
C ALA A 41 6.42 -4.71 -14.14
N GLU A 42 7.72 -4.40 -14.17
CA GLU A 42 8.76 -5.31 -14.66
C GLU A 42 8.90 -6.57 -13.78
N GLN A 43 8.88 -6.41 -12.46
CA GLN A 43 8.89 -7.54 -11.52
C GLN A 43 7.69 -8.46 -11.73
N VAL A 44 6.47 -7.92 -11.84
CA VAL A 44 5.26 -8.71 -12.08
C VAL A 44 5.35 -9.45 -13.41
N ARG A 45 5.89 -8.82 -14.47
CA ARG A 45 6.11 -9.46 -15.77
C ARG A 45 7.09 -10.62 -15.68
N GLY A 46 8.22 -10.45 -15.01
CA GLY A 46 9.20 -11.51 -14.78
C GLY A 46 8.60 -12.72 -14.05
N HIS A 47 7.78 -12.47 -13.02
CA HIS A 47 7.11 -13.55 -12.27
C HIS A 47 5.99 -14.24 -13.05
N SER A 48 5.36 -13.55 -14.01
CA SER A 48 4.26 -14.08 -14.83
C SER A 48 4.70 -14.65 -16.17
N GLY A 49 6.00 -14.57 -16.51
CA GLY A 49 6.53 -15.01 -17.80
C GLY A 49 6.00 -14.19 -18.99
N LEU A 50 5.52 -12.96 -18.75
CA LEU A 50 4.99 -12.10 -19.81
C LEU A 50 6.13 -11.55 -20.67
N PRO A 51 5.94 -11.44 -22.00
CA PRO A 51 6.92 -10.84 -22.90
C PRO A 51 7.14 -9.35 -22.59
N GLU A 52 8.29 -8.84 -23.03
CA GLU A 52 8.63 -7.43 -22.94
C GLU A 52 7.59 -6.57 -23.67
N SER A 53 7.24 -5.43 -23.07
CA SER A 53 6.23 -4.54 -23.63
C SER A 53 6.86 -3.67 -24.71
N ASP A 54 6.58 -3.97 -25.99
CA ASP A 54 6.93 -3.04 -27.07
C ASP A 54 5.98 -1.82 -27.03
N PRO A 55 6.50 -0.59 -26.90
CA PRO A 55 5.67 0.63 -26.86
C PRO A 55 4.87 0.88 -28.15
N LYS A 56 5.20 0.23 -29.26
CA LYS A 56 4.43 0.30 -30.52
C LYS A 56 3.32 -0.75 -30.59
N THR A 57 3.29 -1.70 -29.66
CA THR A 57 2.33 -2.80 -29.65
C THR A 57 1.26 -2.55 -28.59
N THR A 58 -0.01 -2.54 -29.01
CA THR A 58 -1.14 -2.45 -28.07
C THR A 58 -1.48 -3.84 -27.54
N LEU A 59 -1.35 -4.03 -26.22
CA LEU A 59 -1.80 -5.25 -25.55
C LEU A 59 -3.34 -5.29 -25.52
N VAL A 60 -3.94 -6.23 -26.26
CA VAL A 60 -5.39 -6.48 -26.22
C VAL A 60 -5.67 -7.60 -25.22
N VAL A 61 -6.30 -7.27 -24.10
CA VAL A 61 -6.76 -8.27 -23.12
C VAL A 61 -8.14 -8.78 -23.57
N GLY A 62 -8.15 -9.86 -24.36
CA GLY A 62 -9.37 -10.44 -24.93
C GLY A 62 -10.07 -11.49 -24.08
N HIS A 63 -9.41 -11.99 -23.03
CA HIS A 63 -9.94 -13.06 -22.19
C HIS A 63 -9.66 -12.76 -20.73
N TRP A 64 -10.72 -12.82 -19.93
CA TRP A 64 -10.66 -12.74 -18.48
C TRP A 64 -10.92 -14.12 -17.92
N ASN A 65 -9.91 -14.71 -17.30
CA ASN A 65 -10.07 -15.97 -16.59
C ASN A 65 -10.44 -15.66 -15.14
N TYR A 66 -11.51 -16.29 -14.66
CA TYR A 66 -11.88 -16.19 -13.26
C TYR A 66 -10.82 -16.93 -12.41
N LEU A 67 -10.10 -16.18 -11.57
CA LEU A 67 -9.04 -16.71 -10.71
C LEU A 67 -9.55 -17.19 -9.34
N GLY A 68 -10.81 -16.92 -9.02
CA GLY A 68 -11.41 -17.22 -7.72
C GLY A 68 -12.00 -15.99 -7.05
N SER A 69 -12.75 -16.24 -5.98
CA SER A 69 -13.31 -15.21 -5.10
C SER A 69 -13.16 -15.64 -3.65
N GLY A 70 -13.12 -14.66 -2.76
CA GLY A 70 -12.92 -14.88 -1.33
C GLY A 70 -11.52 -14.48 -0.90
N TYR A 71 -11.22 -14.73 0.37
CA TYR A 71 -9.93 -14.39 0.95
C TYR A 71 -8.93 -15.52 0.75
N SER A 72 -7.66 -15.16 0.54
CA SER A 72 -6.57 -16.12 0.74
C SER A 72 -6.59 -16.62 2.20
N PRO A 73 -6.00 -17.78 2.51
CA PRO A 73 -6.00 -18.30 3.89
C PRO A 73 -5.51 -17.28 4.93
N GLY A 74 -4.47 -16.50 4.60
CA GLY A 74 -3.99 -15.42 5.47
C GLY A 74 -4.92 -14.21 5.53
N ALA A 75 -5.50 -13.81 4.39
CA ALA A 75 -6.46 -12.72 4.35
C ALA A 75 -7.78 -13.06 5.07
N ALA A 76 -8.14 -14.34 5.17
CA ALA A 76 -9.34 -14.78 5.89
C ALA A 76 -9.21 -14.52 7.39
N LEU A 77 -8.02 -14.74 7.96
CA LEU A 77 -7.73 -14.43 9.37
C LEU A 77 -7.83 -12.93 9.64
N LEU A 78 -7.27 -12.10 8.76
CA LEU A 78 -7.37 -10.64 8.87
C LEU A 78 -8.82 -10.15 8.75
N ALA A 79 -9.58 -10.74 7.82
CA ALA A 79 -10.99 -10.42 7.68
C ALA A 79 -11.76 -10.79 8.95
N ALA A 80 -11.54 -11.99 9.51
CA ALA A 80 -12.18 -12.44 10.73
C ALA A 80 -11.90 -11.50 11.92
N ASP A 81 -10.65 -11.04 12.08
CA ASP A 81 -10.29 -10.06 13.12
C ASP A 81 -11.03 -8.72 12.93
N VAL A 82 -11.06 -8.20 11.70
CA VAL A 82 -11.79 -6.97 11.38
C VAL A 82 -13.29 -7.11 11.65
N TRP A 83 -13.88 -8.25 11.30
CA TRP A 83 -15.28 -8.55 11.58
C TRP A 83 -15.55 -8.62 13.08
N HIS A 84 -14.70 -9.32 13.82
CA HIS A 84 -14.81 -9.45 15.26
C HIS A 84 -14.78 -8.08 15.95
N ARG A 85 -13.81 -7.23 15.58
CA ARG A 85 -13.71 -5.86 16.13
C ARG A 85 -14.95 -5.02 15.85
N LYS A 86 -15.47 -5.07 14.61
CA LYS A 86 -16.70 -4.36 14.25
C LYS A 86 -17.91 -4.82 15.05
N GLU A 87 -17.98 -6.10 15.35
CA GLU A 87 -19.10 -6.65 16.13
C GLU A 87 -19.04 -6.20 17.59
N LEU A 88 -17.84 -6.16 18.18
CA LEU A 88 -17.64 -5.60 19.51
C LEU A 88 -18.01 -4.11 19.56
N GLU A 89 -17.63 -3.33 18.54
CA GLU A 89 -18.02 -1.92 18.43
C GLU A 89 -19.55 -1.77 18.37
N ARG A 90 -20.24 -2.63 17.61
CA ARG A 90 -21.71 -2.62 17.52
C ARG A 90 -22.35 -2.96 18.86
N GLN A 91 -21.85 -3.98 19.55
CA GLN A 91 -22.34 -4.38 20.87
C GLN A 91 -22.16 -3.25 21.88
N PHE A 92 -20.98 -2.63 21.92
CA PHE A 92 -20.72 -1.48 22.78
C PHE A 92 -21.66 -0.29 22.51
N ILE A 93 -21.95 0.00 21.24
CA ILE A 93 -22.91 1.03 20.85
C ILE A 93 -24.34 0.64 21.29
N ALA A 94 -24.72 -0.63 21.11
CA ALA A 94 -26.06 -1.13 21.46
C ALA A 94 -26.31 -1.16 22.97
N GLU A 95 -25.27 -1.44 23.76
CA GLU A 95 -25.30 -1.41 25.24
C GLU A 95 -25.32 0.02 25.81
N GLY A 96 -25.33 1.05 24.94
CA GLY A 96 -25.45 2.44 25.35
C GLY A 96 -24.19 2.95 26.03
N GLY A 97 -23.02 2.66 25.44
CA GLY A 97 -21.68 2.98 25.93
C GLY A 97 -21.63 4.20 26.85
N CYS A 98 -21.14 3.98 28.07
CA CYS A 98 -20.85 5.06 29.02
C CYS A 98 -19.89 6.11 28.45
#